data_AF-A0A845UUM9-F1
#
_entry.id   AF-A0A845UUM9-F1
#
_cell.length_a   1.000
_cell.length_b   1.000
_cell.length_c   1.000
_cell.angle_alpha   90.00
_cell.angle_beta   90.00
_cell.angle_gamma   90.00
#
_symmetry.space_group_name_H-M   'P 1'
#
loop_
_entity.id
_entity.type
_entity.pdbx_description
1 polymer ?
#
loop_
_entity_poly.entity_id
_entity_poly.type
_entity_poly.pdbx_seq_one_letter_code
_entity_poly.pdbx_strand_id
1 'polypeptide(L)'
;MAKLPAIIDLISKHDTRSVATISNYARVLRDHGLLPKGKRGRGAPDIHPLEVADLVLGLAGAFDAVNAPHATRVLRAAKLAHIRRHNGDVEDAMSELRHWTIAESCEDFGFLLASILTDEPRRNDSSPDIPGVMNMHVTIHEVEPGKAYGSAEVYLDNGEHSFFLHFQTHSTEEEFRQLIAELGSDGFASKAWSRSTSINIDFFYDASRCLLGISDADQEPEIDPAPD
;
A
#
# COMPACT_ATOMS: atom_id res chain seq x y z
N MET A 1 13.92 16.12 0.19
CA MET A 1 12.58 15.62 0.49
C MET A 1 11.63 15.96 -0.63
N ALA A 2 10.74 15.01 -0.96
CA ALA A 2 9.78 15.17 -2.05
C ALA A 2 8.71 16.23 -1.74
N LYS A 3 8.22 16.89 -2.79
CA LYS A 3 7.04 17.75 -2.75
C LYS A 3 5.86 17.01 -3.36
N LEU A 4 4.64 17.37 -2.98
CA LEU A 4 3.44 16.68 -3.49
C LEU A 4 3.37 16.55 -5.02
N PRO A 5 3.71 17.57 -5.84
CA PRO A 5 3.69 17.39 -7.30
C PRO A 5 4.56 16.23 -7.77
N ALA A 6 5.76 16.05 -7.21
CA ALA A 6 6.64 14.93 -7.56
C ALA A 6 6.04 13.58 -7.16
N ILE A 7 5.35 13.51 -6.01
CA ILE A 7 4.64 12.30 -5.59
C ILE A 7 3.43 12.01 -6.50
N ILE A 8 2.68 13.02 -6.91
CA ILE A 8 1.56 12.85 -7.85
C ILE A 8 2.07 12.34 -9.20
N ASP A 9 3.14 12.96 -9.72
CA ASP A 9 3.75 12.54 -10.99
C ASP A 9 4.26 11.10 -10.88
N LEU A 10 4.88 10.73 -9.75
CA LEU A 10 5.30 9.36 -9.49
C LEU A 10 4.14 8.38 -9.48
N ILE A 11 3.09 8.64 -8.70
CA ILE A 11 1.90 7.77 -8.63
C ILE A 11 1.31 7.59 -10.04
N SER A 12 1.27 8.65 -10.86
CA SER A 12 0.71 8.56 -12.21
C SER A 12 1.48 7.65 -13.18
N LYS A 13 2.73 7.27 -12.85
CA LYS A 13 3.49 6.27 -13.63
C LYS A 13 3.07 4.83 -13.29
N HIS A 14 2.61 4.63 -12.05
CA HIS A 14 2.27 3.32 -11.48
C HIS A 14 0.75 3.08 -11.42
N ASP A 15 -0.04 4.14 -11.56
CA ASP A 15 -1.51 4.10 -11.49
C ASP A 15 -2.13 4.43 -12.86
N THR A 16 -3.23 3.76 -13.21
CA THR A 16 -3.92 3.98 -14.49
C THR A 16 -4.69 5.30 -14.57
N ARG A 17 -4.88 5.98 -13.44
CA ARG A 17 -5.60 7.26 -13.37
C ARG A 17 -4.72 8.42 -13.84
N SER A 18 -5.37 9.42 -14.43
CA SER A 18 -4.69 10.64 -14.86
C SER A 18 -4.11 11.44 -13.69
N VAL A 19 -3.04 12.21 -13.96
CA VAL A 19 -2.47 13.21 -13.03
C VAL A 19 -3.54 14.16 -12.48
N ALA A 20 -4.50 14.57 -13.31
CA ALA A 20 -5.59 15.45 -12.89
C ALA A 20 -6.52 14.78 -11.87
N THR A 21 -6.82 13.50 -12.06
CA THR A 21 -7.59 12.69 -11.11
C THR A 21 -6.86 12.58 -9.79
N ILE A 22 -5.57 12.18 -9.81
CA ILE A 22 -4.75 12.03 -8.60
C ILE A 22 -4.61 13.37 -7.86
N SER A 23 -4.41 14.47 -8.61
CA SER A 23 -4.37 15.83 -8.07
C SER A 23 -5.67 16.23 -7.38
N ASN A 24 -6.83 15.81 -7.90
CA ASN A 24 -8.11 16.07 -7.28
C ASN A 24 -8.25 15.35 -5.93
N TYR A 25 -7.85 14.08 -5.85
CA TYR A 25 -7.80 13.33 -4.59
C TYR A 25 -6.91 14.03 -3.56
N ALA A 26 -5.68 14.38 -3.97
CA ALA A 26 -4.74 15.04 -3.07
C ALA A 26 -5.23 16.42 -2.59
N ARG A 27 -5.98 17.16 -3.43
CA ARG A 27 -6.65 18.40 -3.01
C ARG A 27 -7.69 18.13 -1.93
N VAL A 28 -8.58 17.15 -2.11
CA VAL A 28 -9.62 16.84 -1.12
C VAL A 28 -8.99 16.37 0.21
N LEU A 29 -7.99 15.50 0.16
CA LEU A 29 -7.27 15.06 1.37
C LEU A 29 -6.59 16.22 2.11
N ARG A 30 -6.00 17.19 1.38
CA ARG A 30 -5.47 18.43 1.97
C ARG A 30 -6.55 19.23 2.68
N ASP A 31 -7.71 19.43 2.04
CA ASP A 31 -8.79 20.23 2.60
C ASP A 31 -9.25 19.66 3.95
N HIS A 32 -9.24 18.34 4.08
CA HIS A 32 -9.54 17.58 5.30
C HIS A 32 -8.37 17.37 6.28
N GLY A 33 -7.20 17.95 6.02
CA GLY A 33 -6.05 17.93 6.93
C GLY A 33 -5.28 16.61 6.99
N LEU A 34 -5.47 15.72 6.02
CA LEU A 34 -4.71 14.47 5.89
C LEU A 34 -3.41 14.66 5.10
N LEU A 35 -3.32 15.75 4.34
CA LEU A 35 -2.11 16.17 3.64
C LEU A 35 -1.76 17.61 4.04
N PRO A 36 -0.47 18.00 3.98
CA PRO A 36 -0.04 19.29 4.46
C PRO A 36 -0.58 20.41 3.56
N LYS A 37 -1.12 21.45 4.21
CA LYS A 37 -1.53 22.71 3.57
C LYS A 37 -0.31 23.62 3.43
N GLY A 38 -0.21 24.36 2.34
CA GLY A 38 0.89 25.30 2.15
C GLY A 38 0.90 26.01 0.81
N LYS A 39 1.95 26.79 0.58
CA LYS A 39 2.16 27.53 -0.68
C LYS A 39 2.43 26.55 -1.83
N ARG A 40 2.32 27.04 -3.07
CA ARG A 40 2.71 26.30 -4.28
C ARG A 40 4.17 26.61 -4.65
N GLY A 41 4.76 25.77 -5.50
CA GLY A 41 6.11 25.97 -6.02
C GLY A 41 7.20 25.80 -4.96
N ARG A 42 8.20 26.69 -4.95
CA ARG A 42 9.36 26.61 -4.03
C ARG A 42 8.98 26.61 -2.54
N GLY A 43 7.83 27.16 -2.19
CA GLY A 43 7.33 27.19 -0.80
C GLY A 43 6.40 26.03 -0.43
N ALA A 44 6.28 25.01 -1.27
CA ALA A 44 5.45 23.84 -0.96
C ALA A 44 6.03 23.07 0.23
N PRO A 45 5.17 22.56 1.15
CA PRO A 45 5.63 21.71 2.24
C PRO A 45 6.26 20.43 1.70
N ASP A 46 7.25 19.92 2.41
CA ASP A 46 7.76 18.57 2.22
C ASP A 46 6.67 17.55 2.56
N ILE A 47 6.67 16.44 1.84
CA ILE A 47 5.75 15.34 2.07
C ILE A 47 6.44 14.26 2.90
N HIS A 48 5.80 13.84 3.98
CA HIS A 48 6.23 12.75 4.85
C HIS A 48 5.73 11.39 4.31
N PRO A 49 6.44 10.26 4.54
CA PRO A 49 5.99 8.92 4.14
C PRO A 49 4.53 8.61 4.51
N LEU A 50 4.11 8.99 5.72
CA LEU A 50 2.72 8.80 6.19
C LEU A 50 1.69 9.57 5.35
N GLU A 51 2.06 10.73 4.81
CA GLU A 51 1.19 11.53 3.95
C GLU A 51 1.13 10.92 2.53
N VAL A 52 2.21 10.29 2.05
CA VAL A 52 2.18 9.48 0.82
C VAL A 52 1.26 8.27 1.02
N ALA A 53 1.39 7.56 2.14
CA ALA A 53 0.52 6.46 2.50
C ALA A 53 -0.95 6.90 2.55
N ASP A 54 -1.26 8.04 3.19
CA ASP A 54 -2.62 8.58 3.24
C ASP A 54 -3.20 8.89 1.85
N LEU A 55 -2.37 9.39 0.92
CA LEU A 55 -2.76 9.60 -0.47
C LEU A 55 -3.04 8.28 -1.20
N VAL A 56 -2.15 7.30 -1.05
CA VAL A 56 -2.31 5.96 -1.62
C VAL A 56 -3.59 5.30 -1.10
N LEU A 57 -3.83 5.34 0.21
CA LEU A 57 -5.04 4.82 0.83
C LEU A 57 -6.31 5.51 0.32
N GLY A 58 -6.28 6.84 0.20
CA GLY A 58 -7.43 7.59 -0.29
C GLY A 58 -7.75 7.28 -1.75
N LEU A 59 -6.70 7.12 -2.57
CA LEU A 59 -6.83 6.72 -3.97
C LEU A 59 -7.42 5.31 -4.07
N ALA A 60 -6.92 4.37 -3.30
CA ALA A 60 -7.25 2.97 -3.49
C ALA A 60 -8.55 2.57 -2.77
N GLY A 61 -8.89 3.26 -1.67
CA GLY A 61 -10.09 3.00 -0.87
C GLY A 61 -11.36 3.73 -1.30
N ALA A 62 -11.29 4.77 -2.13
CA ALA A 62 -12.46 5.54 -2.53
C ALA A 62 -12.69 5.54 -4.05
N PHE A 63 -13.96 5.41 -4.44
CA PHE A 63 -14.37 5.54 -5.83
C PHE A 63 -14.27 6.99 -6.34
N ASP A 64 -14.70 7.93 -5.49
CA ASP A 64 -14.67 9.37 -5.74
C ASP A 64 -13.82 10.11 -4.71
N ALA A 65 -13.17 11.19 -5.16
CA ALA A 65 -12.30 12.00 -4.31
C ALA A 65 -12.99 12.54 -3.04
N VAL A 66 -14.31 12.75 -3.08
CA VAL A 66 -15.10 13.22 -1.92
C VAL A 66 -15.11 12.23 -0.77
N ASN A 67 -15.02 10.92 -1.07
CA ASN A 67 -15.01 9.85 -0.07
C ASN A 67 -13.60 9.49 0.39
N ALA A 68 -12.56 9.93 -0.32
CA ALA A 68 -11.16 9.64 -0.01
C ALA A 68 -10.79 9.95 1.45
N PRO A 69 -11.19 11.09 2.07
CA PRO A 69 -10.85 11.36 3.46
C PRO A 69 -11.44 10.36 4.45
N HIS A 70 -12.62 9.83 4.17
CA HIS A 70 -13.23 8.82 5.03
C HIS A 70 -12.47 7.50 4.86
N ALA A 71 -12.32 7.03 3.62
CA ALA A 71 -11.59 5.81 3.31
C ALA A 71 -10.18 5.83 3.89
N THR A 72 -9.40 6.91 3.69
CA THR A 72 -8.07 7.06 4.28
C THR A 72 -8.08 6.87 5.80
N ARG A 73 -9.01 7.47 6.54
CA ARG A 73 -9.04 7.36 8.01
C ARG A 73 -9.37 5.94 8.47
N VAL A 74 -10.34 5.30 7.84
CA VAL A 74 -10.70 3.91 8.13
C VAL A 74 -9.52 3.01 7.84
N LEU A 75 -8.99 3.09 6.62
CA LEU A 75 -7.92 2.22 6.14
C LEU A 75 -6.65 2.41 6.97
N ARG A 76 -6.31 3.66 7.29
CA ARG A 76 -5.14 3.97 8.13
C ARG A 76 -5.23 3.32 9.50
N ALA A 77 -6.41 3.34 10.12
CA ALA A 77 -6.63 2.76 11.45
C ALA A 77 -6.93 1.25 11.42
N ALA A 78 -6.99 0.64 10.24
CA ALA A 78 -7.31 -0.77 10.10
C ALA A 78 -6.21 -1.63 10.73
N LYS A 79 -6.64 -2.55 11.61
CA LYS A 79 -5.73 -3.51 12.26
C LYS A 79 -5.32 -4.60 11.28
N LEU A 80 -4.06 -5.00 11.39
CA LEU A 80 -3.45 -6.02 10.55
C LEU A 80 -3.72 -7.41 11.13
N ALA A 81 -4.08 -8.37 10.27
CA ALA A 81 -4.20 -9.77 10.64
C ALA A 81 -2.97 -10.54 10.12
N HIS A 82 -2.15 -11.02 11.03
CA HIS A 82 -0.92 -11.71 10.66
C HIS A 82 -1.26 -13.15 10.33
N ILE A 83 -1.42 -13.46 9.04
CA ILE A 83 -1.73 -14.82 8.61
C ILE A 83 -0.74 -15.29 7.54
N ARG A 84 -0.32 -16.55 7.66
CA ARG A 84 0.46 -17.24 6.65
C ARG A 84 -0.44 -18.25 5.97
N ARG A 85 -0.39 -18.29 4.64
CA ARG A 85 -1.05 -19.31 3.82
C ARG A 85 -0.01 -20.30 3.34
N HIS A 86 -0.16 -21.58 3.65
CA HIS A 86 0.73 -22.64 3.20
C HIS A 86 -0.08 -23.87 2.82
N ASN A 87 -0.05 -24.26 1.54
CA ASN A 87 -0.82 -25.40 0.99
C ASN A 87 -2.34 -25.35 1.26
N GLY A 88 -2.93 -24.16 1.33
CA GLY A 88 -4.35 -23.96 1.61
C GLY A 88 -4.70 -23.83 3.09
N ASP A 89 -3.75 -24.11 4.00
CA ASP A 89 -3.93 -23.85 5.43
C ASP A 89 -3.64 -22.38 5.75
N VAL A 90 -4.44 -21.81 6.65
CA VAL A 90 -4.29 -20.44 7.19
C VAL A 90 -3.81 -20.53 8.64
N GLU A 91 -2.60 -20.04 8.89
CA GLU A 91 -1.96 -20.07 10.21
C GLU A 91 -1.69 -18.64 10.70
N ASP A 92 -1.69 -18.42 12.02
CA ASP A 92 -1.24 -17.15 12.61
C ASP A 92 0.27 -16.97 12.36
N ALA A 93 0.64 -15.85 11.73
CA ALA A 93 2.01 -15.49 11.37
C ALA A 93 2.66 -14.49 12.33
N MET A 94 2.04 -14.20 13.48
CA MET A 94 2.59 -13.24 14.45
C MET A 94 4.01 -13.61 14.90
N SER A 95 4.30 -14.91 15.02
CA SER A 95 5.65 -15.38 15.37
C SER A 95 6.69 -15.11 14.28
N GLU A 96 6.28 -15.00 13.02
CA GLU A 96 7.17 -14.67 11.91
C GLU A 96 7.44 -13.17 11.85
N LEU A 97 6.43 -12.34 12.16
CA LEU A 97 6.53 -10.88 12.11
C LEU A 97 7.72 -10.34 12.92
N ARG A 98 7.99 -10.89 14.11
CA ARG A 98 9.11 -10.45 14.98
C ARG A 98 10.49 -10.53 14.31
N HIS A 99 10.61 -11.30 13.24
CA HIS A 99 11.84 -11.44 12.48
C HIS A 99 11.99 -10.36 11.42
N TRP A 100 11.00 -9.50 11.19
CA TRP A 100 11.04 -8.44 10.18
C TRP A 100 11.46 -7.09 10.74
N THR A 101 12.17 -6.30 9.93
CA THR A 101 12.57 -4.92 10.26
C THR A 101 11.38 -4.00 10.51
N ILE A 102 10.23 -4.31 9.92
CA ILE A 102 9.00 -3.52 10.03
C ILE A 102 8.05 -3.99 11.14
N ALA A 103 8.46 -4.94 11.99
CA ALA A 103 7.58 -5.59 12.97
C ALA A 103 6.81 -4.59 13.86
N GLU A 104 7.48 -3.53 14.30
CA GLU A 104 6.90 -2.49 15.17
C GLU A 104 5.89 -1.59 14.44
N SER A 105 5.94 -1.55 13.12
CA SER A 105 5.07 -0.73 12.28
C SER A 105 3.83 -1.46 11.77
N CYS A 106 3.67 -2.72 12.16
CA CYS A 106 2.58 -3.58 11.67
C CYS A 106 1.36 -3.61 12.61
N GLU A 107 1.17 -2.61 13.47
CA GLU A 107 -0.04 -2.53 14.30
C GLU A 107 -1.25 -2.00 13.51
N ASP A 108 -1.04 -1.02 12.63
CA ASP A 108 -2.06 -0.52 11.72
C ASP A 108 -1.54 -0.35 10.30
N PHE A 109 -2.48 -0.41 9.37
CA PHE A 109 -2.17 -0.50 7.96
C PHE A 109 -1.52 0.79 7.40
N GLY A 110 -1.87 1.95 7.98
CA GLY A 110 -1.24 3.21 7.59
C GLY A 110 0.25 3.27 7.94
N PHE A 111 0.63 2.86 9.15
CA PHE A 111 2.04 2.82 9.55
C PHE A 111 2.83 1.76 8.80
N LEU A 112 2.22 0.61 8.50
CA LEU A 112 2.85 -0.40 7.66
C LEU A 112 3.22 0.18 6.29
N LEU A 113 2.26 0.77 5.58
CA LEU A 113 2.52 1.41 4.28
C LEU A 113 3.57 2.50 4.37
N ALA A 114 3.49 3.36 5.38
CA ALA A 114 4.46 4.43 5.60
C ALA A 114 5.88 3.88 5.82
N SER A 115 6.02 2.72 6.46
CA SER A 115 7.31 2.10 6.77
C SER A 115 7.95 1.45 5.55
N ILE A 116 7.13 0.82 4.69
CA ILE A 116 7.60 0.25 3.41
C ILE A 116 8.09 1.37 2.47
N LEU A 117 7.55 2.58 2.59
CA LEU A 117 8.01 3.76 1.84
C LEU A 117 9.35 4.33 2.34
N THR A 118 9.81 3.94 3.53
CA THR A 118 11.07 4.42 4.12
C THR A 118 12.18 3.42 4.05
N ASP A 119 11.86 2.14 4.26
CA ASP A 119 12.84 1.08 4.34
C ASP A 119 12.30 -0.17 3.67
N GLU A 120 13.20 -0.91 3.04
CA GLU A 120 12.88 -2.18 2.43
C GLU A 120 12.63 -3.20 3.56
N PRO A 121 11.45 -3.86 3.59
CA PRO A 121 11.20 -4.89 4.59
C PRO A 121 12.20 -6.04 4.45
N ARG A 122 12.93 -6.36 5.52
CA ARG A 122 13.93 -7.43 5.54
C ARG A 122 13.72 -8.33 6.73
N ARG A 123 14.10 -9.60 6.60
CA ARG A 123 14.20 -10.53 7.72
C ARG A 123 15.57 -10.41 8.38
N ASN A 124 15.56 -10.31 9.70
CA ASN A 124 16.75 -10.24 10.55
C ASN A 124 17.40 -11.61 10.78
N ASP A 125 16.68 -12.69 10.50
CA ASP A 125 17.09 -14.08 10.70
C ASP A 125 17.46 -14.83 9.41
N SER A 126 17.39 -14.16 8.25
CA SER A 126 17.82 -14.72 6.96
C SER A 126 19.12 -14.10 6.49
N SER A 127 19.85 -14.83 5.64
CA SER A 127 21.01 -14.26 4.93
C SER A 127 20.53 -13.07 4.09
N PRO A 128 21.33 -12.00 3.91
CA PRO A 128 21.01 -10.92 2.97
C PRO A 128 20.66 -11.43 1.55
N ASP A 129 21.20 -12.60 1.20
CA ASP A 129 21.03 -13.24 -0.12
C ASP A 129 19.76 -14.10 -0.21
N ILE A 130 19.01 -14.29 0.88
CA ILE A 130 17.78 -15.09 0.91
C ILE A 130 16.65 -14.17 1.39
N PRO A 131 15.84 -13.62 0.48
CA PRO A 131 14.70 -12.81 0.88
C PRO A 131 13.73 -13.67 1.68
N GLY A 132 13.25 -13.10 2.78
CA GLY A 132 12.28 -13.73 3.65
C GLY A 132 10.90 -13.76 3.02
N VAL A 133 10.20 -14.89 3.10
CA VAL A 133 8.79 -14.99 2.67
C VAL A 133 7.89 -14.67 3.87
N MET A 134 7.04 -13.65 3.77
CA MET A 134 5.93 -13.40 4.69
C MET A 134 4.74 -12.76 3.96
N ASN A 135 3.60 -13.43 3.98
CA ASN A 135 2.35 -12.82 3.59
C ASN A 135 1.74 -12.12 4.82
N MET A 136 1.22 -10.92 4.64
CA MET A 136 0.44 -10.19 5.63
C MET A 136 -0.93 -9.90 5.04
N HIS A 137 -1.99 -10.22 5.77
CA HIS A 137 -3.34 -10.00 5.29
C HIS A 137 -4.03 -8.94 6.15
N VAL A 138 -4.77 -8.06 5.52
CA VAL A 138 -5.53 -7.02 6.20
C VAL A 138 -6.97 -7.20 5.77
N THR A 139 -7.84 -7.62 6.69
CA THR A 139 -9.27 -7.61 6.43
C THR A 139 -9.85 -6.33 7.02
N ILE A 140 -10.52 -5.53 6.21
CA ILE A 140 -11.02 -4.22 6.59
C ILE A 140 -12.55 -4.25 6.57
N HIS A 141 -13.12 -4.29 7.75
CA HIS A 141 -14.56 -4.18 7.90
C HIS A 141 -14.95 -2.70 7.66
N GLU A 142 -15.66 -2.45 6.57
CA GLU A 142 -16.28 -1.16 6.19
C GLU A 142 -15.32 -0.01 5.79
N VAL A 143 -15.03 0.14 4.49
CA VAL A 143 -14.20 1.20 3.87
C VAL A 143 -15.01 2.45 3.48
N GLU A 144 -16.28 2.29 3.13
CA GLU A 144 -17.26 3.39 2.94
C GLU A 144 -18.51 3.10 3.78
N PRO A 145 -19.07 4.09 4.50
CA PRO A 145 -20.15 3.84 5.45
C PRO A 145 -21.35 3.21 4.76
N GLY A 146 -21.73 2.02 5.22
CA GLY A 146 -22.88 1.26 4.73
C GLY A 146 -22.85 0.85 3.25
N LYS A 147 -21.68 0.88 2.60
CA LYS A 147 -21.58 0.66 1.13
C LYS A 147 -20.42 -0.18 0.64
N ALA A 148 -19.33 -0.32 1.41
CA ALA A 148 -18.14 -1.00 0.92
C ALA A 148 -17.40 -1.72 2.04
N TYR A 149 -17.24 -3.03 1.92
CA TYR A 149 -16.28 -3.86 2.68
C TYR A 149 -15.03 -4.07 1.85
N GLY A 150 -13.83 -4.01 2.43
CA GLY A 150 -12.59 -4.23 1.70
C GLY A 150 -11.58 -5.09 2.42
N SER A 151 -10.76 -5.80 1.66
CA SER A 151 -9.57 -6.49 2.16
C SER A 151 -8.38 -5.96 1.41
N ALA A 152 -7.25 -5.89 2.09
CA ALA A 152 -5.94 -5.53 1.57
C ALA A 152 -4.99 -6.69 1.87
N GLU A 153 -4.42 -7.29 0.84
CA GLU A 153 -3.45 -8.38 1.00
C GLU A 153 -2.07 -7.85 0.66
N VAL A 154 -1.16 -7.86 1.63
CA VAL A 154 0.23 -7.45 1.49
C VAL A 154 1.10 -8.69 1.39
N TYR A 155 1.68 -8.94 0.23
CA TYR A 155 2.64 -10.01 0.06
C TYR A 155 4.05 -9.44 0.25
N LEU A 156 4.82 -9.98 1.21
CA LEU A 156 6.25 -9.71 1.34
C LEU A 156 6.98 -10.98 0.88
N ASP A 157 7.12 -11.05 -0.43
CA ASP A 157 7.88 -12.00 -1.24
C ASP A 157 7.47 -13.49 -1.21
N ASN A 158 7.23 -14.04 -2.41
CA ASN A 158 7.06 -15.44 -2.78
C ASN A 158 8.14 -15.90 -3.79
N GLY A 159 9.21 -15.11 -3.97
CA GLY A 159 10.17 -15.18 -5.07
C GLY A 159 9.89 -14.21 -6.22
N GLU A 160 8.82 -13.41 -6.16
CA GLU A 160 8.43 -12.44 -7.20
C GLU A 160 8.50 -10.96 -6.73
N HIS A 161 9.03 -10.68 -5.53
CA HIS A 161 9.18 -9.31 -4.99
C HIS A 161 7.97 -8.41 -5.24
N SER A 162 6.77 -8.87 -4.90
CA SER A 162 5.56 -8.13 -5.23
C SER A 162 4.78 -7.77 -3.97
N PHE A 163 4.69 -6.46 -3.70
CA PHE A 163 3.65 -5.93 -2.83
C PHE A 163 2.40 -5.81 -3.69
N PHE A 164 1.28 -6.31 -3.18
CA PHE A 164 -0.01 -6.01 -3.75
C PHE A 164 -0.82 -5.26 -2.71
N LEU A 165 -1.76 -4.45 -3.19
CA LEU A 165 -2.73 -3.84 -2.31
C LEU A 165 -4.09 -3.99 -2.96
N HIS A 166 -4.70 -5.14 -2.74
CA HIS A 166 -6.06 -5.33 -3.20
C HIS A 166 -6.99 -4.44 -2.38
N PHE A 167 -8.00 -3.87 -3.03
CA PHE A 167 -9.17 -3.35 -2.34
C PHE A 167 -10.34 -4.04 -3.00
N GLN A 168 -11.21 -4.61 -2.20
CA GLN A 168 -12.49 -5.09 -2.69
C GLN A 168 -13.54 -4.14 -2.12
N THR A 169 -14.63 -3.92 -2.85
CA THR A 169 -15.76 -3.13 -2.36
C THR A 169 -17.02 -3.90 -2.71
N HIS A 170 -17.79 -4.27 -1.68
CA HIS A 170 -19.06 -4.98 -1.81
C HIS A 170 -20.19 -4.08 -1.35
N SER A 171 -21.26 -4.06 -2.13
CA SER A 171 -22.44 -3.20 -1.92
C SER A 171 -23.11 -3.41 -0.56
N THR A 172 -23.01 -4.60 0.04
CA THR A 172 -23.54 -4.91 1.38
C THR A 172 -22.71 -5.97 2.13
N GLU A 173 -22.83 -6.00 3.47
CA GLU A 173 -22.22 -7.04 4.33
C GLU A 173 -22.74 -8.43 4.01
N GLU A 174 -24.02 -8.48 3.64
CA GLU A 174 -24.75 -9.71 3.39
C GLU A 174 -24.26 -10.35 2.08
N GLU A 175 -24.06 -9.55 1.03
CA GLU A 175 -23.41 -10.01 -0.21
C GLU A 175 -21.96 -10.45 0.02
N PHE A 176 -21.20 -9.74 0.87
CA PHE A 176 -19.83 -10.14 1.25
C PHE A 176 -19.83 -11.52 1.93
N ARG A 177 -20.66 -11.71 2.97
CA ARG A 177 -20.77 -12.97 3.69
C ARG A 177 -21.27 -14.10 2.81
N GLN A 178 -22.23 -13.82 1.92
CA GLN A 178 -22.78 -14.79 0.99
C GLN A 178 -21.73 -15.23 -0.04
N LEU A 179 -20.99 -14.30 -0.63
CA LEU A 179 -19.93 -14.61 -1.59
C LEU A 179 -18.77 -15.39 -0.96
N ILE A 180 -18.37 -15.08 0.28
CA ILE A 180 -17.38 -15.88 1.02
C ILE A 180 -17.92 -17.30 1.28
N ALA A 181 -19.19 -17.43 1.67
CA ALA A 181 -19.80 -18.74 1.89
C ALA A 181 -19.92 -19.57 0.61
N GLU A 182 -20.19 -18.94 -0.54
CA GLU A 182 -20.36 -19.61 -1.83
C GLU A 182 -19.03 -19.98 -2.49
N LEU A 183 -18.02 -19.14 -2.39
CA LEU A 183 -16.77 -19.27 -3.14
C LEU A 183 -15.61 -19.81 -2.30
N GLY A 184 -15.76 -19.84 -0.98
CA GLY A 184 -14.64 -19.91 -0.05
C GLY A 184 -13.78 -18.65 -0.12
N SER A 185 -12.91 -18.44 0.86
CA SER A 185 -12.00 -17.28 0.90
C SER A 185 -11.14 -17.14 -0.37
N ASP A 186 -10.79 -18.26 -1.02
CA ASP A 186 -9.88 -18.30 -2.18
C ASP A 186 -10.62 -18.06 -3.50
N GLY A 187 -11.81 -18.64 -3.65
CA GLY A 187 -12.69 -18.34 -4.78
C GLY A 187 -13.21 -16.90 -4.74
N PHE A 188 -13.32 -16.34 -3.53
CA PHE A 188 -13.71 -14.96 -3.30
C PHE A 188 -12.65 -13.97 -3.77
N ALA A 189 -11.40 -14.13 -3.31
CA ALA A 189 -10.27 -13.31 -3.75
C ALA A 189 -10.10 -13.33 -5.28
N SER A 190 -10.36 -14.47 -5.93
CA SER A 190 -10.21 -14.64 -7.37
C SER A 190 -11.41 -14.19 -8.23
N LYS A 191 -12.62 -14.01 -7.69
CA LYS A 191 -13.82 -13.62 -8.48
C LYS A 191 -14.42 -12.26 -8.15
N ALA A 192 -14.11 -11.65 -7.01
CA ALA A 192 -14.67 -10.35 -6.63
C ALA A 192 -13.86 -9.18 -7.22
N TRP A 193 -14.01 -8.95 -8.54
CA TRP A 193 -13.25 -7.94 -9.28
C TRP A 193 -14.16 -6.77 -9.65
N SER A 194 -14.47 -5.90 -8.69
CA SER A 194 -15.12 -4.62 -9.01
C SER A 194 -14.08 -3.50 -9.22
N ARG A 195 -13.00 -3.43 -8.41
CA ARG A 195 -11.80 -2.58 -8.65
C ARG A 195 -10.60 -3.03 -7.83
N SER A 196 -9.54 -3.56 -8.44
CA SER A 196 -8.24 -3.73 -7.78
C SER A 196 -7.31 -2.56 -8.10
N THR A 197 -6.66 -1.97 -7.09
CA THR A 197 -5.54 -1.03 -7.29
C THR A 197 -4.25 -1.75 -6.94
N SER A 198 -3.62 -2.40 -7.92
CA SER A 198 -2.30 -3.00 -7.69
C SER A 198 -1.25 -1.91 -7.54
N ILE A 199 -0.47 -1.94 -6.46
CA ILE A 199 0.68 -1.06 -6.26
C ILE A 199 1.89 -1.95 -6.12
N ASN A 200 2.68 -2.06 -7.18
CA ASN A 200 3.81 -2.98 -7.23
C ASN A 200 4.99 -2.47 -6.38
N ILE A 201 5.96 -3.34 -6.11
CA ILE A 201 7.16 -2.99 -5.33
C ILE A 201 7.93 -1.81 -5.93
N ASP A 202 7.96 -1.70 -7.26
CA ASP A 202 8.65 -0.63 -7.98
C ASP A 202 8.15 0.75 -7.55
N PHE A 203 6.86 0.87 -7.25
CA PHE A 203 6.30 2.11 -6.71
C PHE A 203 6.94 2.47 -5.36
N PHE A 204 7.08 1.51 -4.46
CA PHE A 204 7.66 1.76 -3.13
C PHE A 204 9.14 2.11 -3.22
N TYR A 205 9.87 1.44 -4.10
CA TYR A 205 11.28 1.75 -4.38
C TYR A 205 11.43 3.18 -4.92
N ASP A 206 10.68 3.53 -5.96
CA ASP A 206 10.72 4.86 -6.55
C ASP A 206 10.25 5.94 -5.57
N ALA A 207 9.21 5.64 -4.76
CA ALA A 207 8.69 6.57 -3.77
C ALA A 207 9.69 6.82 -2.65
N SER A 208 10.36 5.77 -2.16
CA SER A 208 11.43 5.89 -1.17
C SER A 208 12.58 6.77 -1.70
N ARG A 209 13.05 6.50 -2.93
CA ARG A 209 14.07 7.33 -3.59
C ARG A 209 13.63 8.80 -3.72
N CYS A 210 12.39 9.02 -4.17
CA CYS A 210 11.81 10.35 -4.30
C CYS A 210 11.77 11.09 -2.95
N LEU A 211 11.34 10.41 -1.89
CA LEU A 211 11.24 10.95 -0.52
C LEU A 211 12.62 11.29 0.06
N LEU A 212 13.61 10.42 -0.14
CA LEU A 212 15.00 10.60 0.27
C LEU A 212 15.74 11.63 -0.59
N GLY A 213 15.19 12.00 -1.75
CA GLY A 213 15.84 12.91 -2.68
C GLY A 213 17.03 12.30 -3.42
N ILE A 214 17.05 10.97 -3.54
CA ILE A 214 18.05 10.22 -4.31
C ILE A 214 17.67 10.36 -5.78
N SER A 215 18.59 10.87 -6.60
CA SER A 215 18.36 11.02 -8.04
C SER A 215 18.84 9.78 -8.79
N ASP A 216 18.34 9.59 -10.01
CA ASP A 216 18.80 8.50 -10.87
C ASP A 216 20.26 8.69 -11.32
N ALA A 217 20.78 9.93 -11.24
CA ALA A 217 22.19 10.21 -11.47
C ALA A 217 23.10 9.72 -10.32
N ASP A 218 22.54 9.37 -9.17
CA ASP A 218 23.27 8.81 -8.02
C ASP A 218 23.35 7.27 -8.07
N GLN A 219 22.82 6.62 -9.12
CA GLN A 219 23.06 5.20 -9.34
C GLN A 219 24.53 5.03 -9.75
N GLU A 220 25.29 4.27 -8.95
CA GLU A 220 26.57 3.75 -9.42
C GLU A 220 26.32 3.03 -10.75
N PRO A 221 27.14 3.29 -11.78
CA PRO A 221 26.94 2.66 -13.08
C PRO A 221 26.87 1.16 -12.87
N GLU A 222 25.80 0.55 -13.37
CA GLU A 222 25.63 -0.89 -13.39
C GLU A 222 26.92 -1.48 -13.97
N ILE A 223 27.72 -2.12 -13.10
CA ILE A 223 28.99 -2.69 -13.52
C ILE A 223 28.60 -3.85 -14.42
N ASP A 224 28.69 -3.61 -15.74
CA ASP A 224 28.49 -4.65 -16.74
C ASP A 224 29.29 -5.88 -16.28
N PRO A 225 28.65 -7.05 -16.12
CA PRO A 225 29.35 -8.25 -15.71
C PRO A 225 30.49 -8.46 -16.71
N ALA A 226 31.70 -8.63 -16.18
CA ALA A 226 32.89 -8.81 -17.00
C ALA A 226 32.62 -9.91 -18.04
N PRO A 227 32.93 -9.69 -19.33
CA PRO A 227 32.69 -10.70 -20.35
C PRO A 227 33.45 -11.98 -20.00
N ASP A 228 32.74 -13.11 -20.02
CA ASP A 228 33.27 -14.47 -19.84
C ASP A 228 34.35 -14.83 -20.88
#